data_AF-A0A8T5FCC5-F1
#
_entry.id   AF-A0A8T5FCC5-F1
#
_cell.length_a   1.000
_cell.length_b   1.000
_cell.length_c   1.000
_cell.angle_alpha   90.00
_cell.angle_beta   90.00
_cell.angle_gamma   90.00
#
_symmetry.space_group_name_H-M   'P 1'
#
loop_
_entity.id
_entity.type
_entity.pdbx_description
1 polymer ?
#
loop_
_entity_poly.entity_id
_entity_poly.type
_entity_poly.pdbx_seq_one_letter_code
_entity_poly.pdbx_strand_id
1 'polypeptide(L)'
;MTDITFHGGVNDIGGNKFLVESKDTKVFMDFGMSFSQEGQFFSQFLNARTSNSLNDLFELGILPKIKGLYRRDYAKHMDFDGTEDTEIDAVLLTHAHVDHCAYIPYLREDIPIYCSEESKLIMQNFDETGSDQYLTLKERFRIHEGKKGEIMRTTGDKLKIPRRIEIFESGKEFNIDSIGVEPLPVDHSIPGVHAFILHTADGTI
;
A
#
# COMPACT_ATOMS: atom_id res chain seq x y z
N MET A 1 14.32 17.05 -12.63
CA MET A 1 13.40 17.61 -11.64
C MET A 1 13.00 16.48 -10.73
N THR A 2 13.25 16.67 -9.44
CA THR A 2 12.83 15.79 -8.36
C THR A 2 11.77 16.52 -7.54
N ASP A 3 10.61 15.90 -7.39
CA ASP A 3 9.47 16.44 -6.66
C ASP A 3 9.08 15.53 -5.49
N ILE A 4 8.75 16.12 -4.35
CA ILE A 4 8.28 15.38 -3.17
C ILE A 4 6.88 15.88 -2.81
N THR A 5 5.88 15.01 -2.93
CA THR A 5 4.48 15.33 -2.65
C THR A 5 4.00 14.59 -1.41
N PHE A 6 3.63 15.32 -0.36
CA PHE A 6 3.13 14.73 0.87
C PHE A 6 1.63 14.48 0.80
N HIS A 7 1.22 13.21 0.87
CA HIS A 7 -0.19 12.83 0.90
C HIS A 7 -0.69 12.46 2.30
N GLY A 8 0.20 12.35 3.29
CA GLY A 8 -0.08 12.02 4.68
C GLY A 8 1.19 12.19 5.54
N GLY A 9 1.05 12.07 6.87
CA GLY A 9 2.15 12.25 7.82
C GLY A 9 2.56 13.70 8.08
N VAL A 10 1.80 14.68 7.57
CA VAL A 10 2.07 16.11 7.76
C VAL A 10 1.26 16.63 8.94
N ASN A 11 1.94 17.16 9.96
CA ASN A 11 1.32 17.62 11.22
C ASN A 11 0.48 16.53 11.92
N ASP A 12 0.88 15.27 11.76
CA ASP A 12 0.14 14.12 12.25
C ASP A 12 1.11 13.03 12.75
N ILE A 13 0.65 12.19 13.68
CA ILE A 13 1.38 11.01 14.12
C ILE A 13 0.83 9.82 13.33
N GLY A 14 1.66 9.32 12.42
CA GLY A 14 1.31 8.25 11.52
C GLY A 14 0.71 8.73 10.20
N GLY A 15 0.18 7.79 9.41
CA GLY A 15 -0.32 8.08 8.08
C GLY A 15 0.80 8.40 7.10
N ASN A 16 1.98 7.80 7.29
CA ASN A 16 3.16 8.05 6.47
C ASN A 16 2.89 7.55 5.04
N LYS A 17 2.78 8.50 4.12
CA LYS A 17 2.53 8.27 2.69
C LYS A 17 2.86 9.53 1.92
N PHE A 18 4.04 9.57 1.33
CA PHE A 18 4.47 10.66 0.44
C PHE A 18 5.08 10.07 -0.84
N LEU A 19 4.99 10.83 -1.91
CA LEU A 19 5.43 10.43 -3.24
C LEU A 19 6.75 11.13 -3.55
N VAL A 20 7.74 10.37 -3.98
CA VAL A 20 8.98 10.88 -4.56
C VAL A 20 8.94 10.63 -6.06
N GLU A 21 9.02 11.71 -6.83
CA GLU A 21 9.06 11.68 -8.30
C GLU A 21 10.42 12.19 -8.76
N SER A 22 11.07 11.46 -9.66
CA SER A 22 12.33 11.87 -10.28
C SER A 22 12.35 11.37 -11.72
N LYS A 23 12.46 12.29 -12.68
CA LYS A 23 12.21 12.00 -14.11
C LYS A 23 10.81 11.41 -14.29
N ASP A 24 10.70 10.21 -14.86
CA ASP A 24 9.44 9.52 -15.08
C ASP A 24 9.15 8.45 -14.00
N THR A 25 10.01 8.34 -12.97
CA THR A 25 9.88 7.34 -11.91
C THR A 25 9.13 7.92 -10.70
N LYS A 26 8.08 7.23 -10.23
CA LYS A 26 7.23 7.61 -9.10
C LYS A 26 7.21 6.51 -8.04
N VAL A 27 7.78 6.81 -6.87
CA VAL A 27 7.88 5.87 -5.74
C VAL A 27 7.16 6.43 -4.53
N PHE A 28 6.23 5.66 -3.99
CA PHE A 28 5.63 5.97 -2.69
C PHE A 28 6.54 5.52 -1.56
N MET A 29 6.71 6.39 -0.56
CA MET A 29 7.35 6.06 0.70
C MET A 29 6.25 5.75 1.72
N ASP A 30 6.20 4.49 2.16
CA ASP A 30 5.17 3.93 3.01
C ASP A 30 3.74 4.08 2.47
N PHE A 31 2.78 3.41 3.10
CA PHE A 31 1.36 3.58 2.83
C PHE A 31 0.53 3.25 4.07
N GLY A 32 0.71 4.05 5.11
CA GLY A 32 0.17 3.76 6.44
C GLY A 32 -1.07 4.54 6.84
N MET A 33 -1.61 4.18 8.01
CA MET A 33 -2.82 4.73 8.60
C MET A 33 -2.54 5.95 9.48
N SER A 34 -3.32 7.02 9.31
CA SER A 34 -3.35 8.14 10.25
C SER A 34 -4.31 7.82 11.39
N PHE A 35 -3.79 7.79 12.63
CA PHE A 35 -4.63 7.56 13.81
C PHE A 35 -5.55 8.75 14.11
N SER A 36 -5.10 9.97 13.83
CA SER A 36 -5.89 11.17 14.13
C SER A 36 -7.03 11.38 13.13
N GLN A 37 -6.82 11.06 11.85
CA GLN A 37 -7.88 11.12 10.83
C GLN A 37 -8.88 9.97 11.02
N GLU A 38 -8.41 8.74 11.25
CA GLU A 38 -9.29 7.61 11.54
C GLU A 38 -10.13 7.87 12.80
N GLY A 39 -9.52 8.38 13.88
CA GLY A 39 -10.19 8.65 15.15
C GLY A 39 -11.28 9.74 15.08
N GLN A 40 -11.36 10.53 14.01
CA GLN A 40 -12.45 11.49 13.81
C GLN A 40 -13.75 10.83 13.37
N PHE A 41 -13.67 9.70 12.64
CA PHE A 41 -14.81 9.10 11.95
C PHE A 41 -15.10 7.66 12.38
N PHE A 42 -14.07 6.96 12.86
CA PHE A 42 -14.12 5.55 13.16
C PHE A 42 -13.82 5.26 14.63
N SER A 43 -14.30 4.11 15.08
CA SER A 43 -14.08 3.58 16.43
C SER A 43 -14.18 2.07 16.39
N GLN A 44 -13.96 1.40 17.52
CA GLN A 44 -13.96 -0.07 17.62
C GLN A 44 -15.13 -0.76 16.88
N PHE A 45 -16.33 -0.17 16.92
CA PHE A 45 -17.54 -0.73 16.29
C PHE A 45 -18.05 0.07 15.09
N LEU A 46 -17.36 1.17 14.71
CA LEU A 46 -17.71 2.02 13.58
C LEU A 46 -16.53 2.07 12.62
N ASN A 47 -16.64 1.38 11.49
CA ASN A 47 -15.59 1.29 10.48
C ASN A 47 -16.11 1.73 9.12
N ALA A 48 -15.20 1.98 8.17
CA ALA A 48 -15.55 2.20 6.77
C ALA A 48 -16.43 1.06 6.26
N ARG A 49 -17.44 1.38 5.43
CA ARG A 49 -18.39 0.37 4.97
C ARG A 49 -17.67 -0.61 4.06
N THR A 50 -17.71 -1.90 4.39
CA THR A 50 -17.06 -2.96 3.60
C THR A 50 -17.40 -2.90 2.09
N SER A 51 -18.61 -2.50 1.72
CA SER A 51 -19.06 -2.38 0.32
C SER A 51 -18.71 -1.05 -0.34
N ASN A 52 -18.26 -0.04 0.40
CA ASN A 52 -17.96 1.30 -0.11
C ASN A 52 -16.64 1.89 0.46
N SER A 53 -15.73 1.03 0.93
CA SER A 53 -14.64 1.43 1.83
C SER A 53 -13.73 2.50 1.25
N LEU A 54 -13.27 2.37 -0.01
CA LEU A 54 -12.39 3.37 -0.61
C LEU A 54 -13.10 4.70 -0.85
N ASN A 55 -14.35 4.69 -1.33
CA ASN A 55 -15.14 5.91 -1.46
C ASN A 55 -15.35 6.61 -0.11
N ASP A 56 -15.59 5.86 0.97
CA ASP A 56 -15.68 6.42 2.31
C ASP A 56 -14.35 7.08 2.72
N LEU A 57 -13.22 6.39 2.54
CA LEU A 57 -11.91 6.93 2.87
C LEU A 57 -11.52 8.16 2.03
N PHE A 58 -11.95 8.22 0.76
CA PHE A 58 -11.75 9.38 -0.11
C PHE A 58 -12.59 10.58 0.33
N GLU A 59 -13.89 10.36 0.59
CA GLU A 59 -14.82 11.41 1.00
C GLU A 59 -14.45 12.01 2.36
N LEU A 60 -13.94 11.17 3.27
CA LEU A 60 -13.45 11.60 4.59
C LEU A 60 -12.05 12.24 4.55
N GLY A 61 -11.39 12.27 3.39
CA GLY A 61 -10.05 12.84 3.23
C GLY A 61 -8.93 12.04 3.90
N ILE A 62 -9.18 10.77 4.24
CA ILE A 62 -8.20 9.87 4.86
C ILE A 62 -7.24 9.32 3.80
N LEU A 63 -7.77 8.99 2.62
CA LEU A 63 -6.97 8.55 1.47
C LEU A 63 -7.08 9.56 0.33
N PRO A 64 -5.98 9.85 -0.38
CA PRO A 64 -6.02 10.67 -1.59
C PRO A 64 -6.63 9.88 -2.75
N LYS A 65 -7.43 10.49 -3.62
CA LYS A 65 -7.94 9.82 -4.82
C LYS A 65 -6.92 9.90 -5.96
N ILE A 66 -6.04 8.91 -6.05
CA ILE A 66 -4.95 8.84 -7.05
C ILE A 66 -5.26 7.78 -8.09
N LYS A 67 -5.22 8.19 -9.36
CA LYS A 67 -5.48 7.34 -10.54
C LYS A 67 -4.48 6.20 -10.62
N GLY A 68 -4.97 5.02 -10.97
CA GLY A 68 -4.15 3.82 -11.10
C GLY A 68 -3.49 3.30 -9.82
N LEU A 69 -3.63 3.91 -8.62
CA LEU A 69 -2.95 3.47 -7.39
C LEU A 69 -3.66 2.31 -6.66
N TYR A 70 -5.00 2.39 -6.64
CA TYR A 70 -5.83 1.49 -5.83
C TYR A 70 -6.24 0.23 -6.59
N ARG A 71 -6.66 -0.79 -5.84
CA ARG A 71 -7.12 -2.07 -6.39
C ARG A 71 -8.21 -1.91 -7.45
N ARG A 72 -8.03 -2.62 -8.56
CA ARG A 72 -8.95 -2.62 -9.70
C ARG A 72 -10.34 -3.19 -9.37
N ASP A 73 -10.44 -4.16 -8.46
CA ASP A 73 -11.72 -4.74 -8.06
C ASP A 73 -12.59 -3.72 -7.30
N TYR A 74 -11.97 -2.89 -6.46
CA TYR A 74 -12.63 -1.76 -5.84
C TYR A 74 -12.98 -0.66 -6.84
N ALA A 75 -12.06 -0.27 -7.73
CA ALA A 75 -12.29 0.75 -8.76
C ALA A 75 -13.52 0.42 -9.62
N LYS A 76 -13.63 -0.82 -10.09
CA LYS A 76 -14.79 -1.30 -10.88
C LYS A 76 -16.08 -1.32 -10.08
N HIS A 77 -16.04 -1.71 -8.80
CA HIS A 77 -17.23 -1.83 -7.98
C HIS A 77 -17.78 -0.48 -7.52
N MET A 78 -16.88 0.44 -7.18
CA MET A 78 -17.18 1.73 -6.57
C MET A 78 -17.24 2.88 -7.58
N ASP A 79 -17.06 2.56 -8.88
CA ASP A 79 -17.15 3.46 -10.02
C ASP A 79 -16.22 4.67 -9.91
N PHE A 80 -14.91 4.40 -9.80
CA PHE A 80 -13.88 5.44 -9.83
C PHE A 80 -12.71 5.09 -10.76
N ASP A 81 -12.00 6.12 -11.22
CA ASP A 81 -10.79 6.01 -12.05
C ASP A 81 -9.68 5.25 -11.31
N GLY A 82 -9.40 4.02 -11.74
CA GLY A 82 -8.38 3.14 -11.16
C GLY A 82 -8.19 1.81 -11.90
N THR A 83 -8.71 1.70 -13.13
CA THR A 83 -8.57 0.47 -13.96
C THR A 83 -7.54 0.60 -15.07
N GLU A 84 -7.12 1.83 -15.35
CA GLU A 84 -6.01 2.23 -16.18
C GLU A 84 -4.67 1.72 -15.66
N ASP A 85 -3.64 1.85 -16.50
CA ASP A 85 -2.26 1.55 -16.12
C ASP A 85 -1.80 2.51 -15.01
N THR A 86 -0.99 1.98 -14.10
CA THR A 86 -0.44 2.75 -12.99
C THR A 86 0.78 3.52 -13.47
N GLU A 87 0.90 4.77 -13.06
CA GLU A 87 2.14 5.54 -13.18
C GLU A 87 3.05 5.36 -11.96
N ILE A 88 2.61 4.61 -10.94
CA ILE A 88 3.37 4.34 -9.72
C ILE A 88 4.22 3.09 -9.94
N ASP A 89 5.54 3.27 -9.82
CA ASP A 89 6.52 2.21 -10.08
C ASP A 89 6.75 1.30 -8.89
N ALA A 90 6.61 1.82 -7.67
CA ALA A 90 6.84 1.06 -6.44
C ALA A 90 6.30 1.74 -5.18
N VAL A 91 6.21 0.95 -4.12
CA VAL A 91 6.18 1.41 -2.73
C VAL A 91 7.44 0.94 -2.02
N LEU A 92 8.19 1.85 -1.41
CA LEU A 92 9.27 1.55 -0.47
C LEU A 92 8.69 1.58 0.94
N LEU A 93 8.67 0.42 1.61
CA LEU A 93 8.21 0.28 2.99
C LEU A 93 9.40 0.34 3.95
N THR A 94 9.41 1.33 4.83
CA THR A 94 10.44 1.51 5.86
C THR A 94 10.38 0.42 6.92
N HIS A 95 9.17 0.11 7.41
CA HIS A 95 8.91 -0.96 8.38
C HIS A 95 7.43 -1.29 8.52
N ALA A 96 7.13 -2.42 9.15
CA ALA A 96 5.77 -2.97 9.28
C ALA A 96 4.97 -2.49 10.51
N HIS A 97 5.10 -1.22 10.92
CA HIS A 97 4.10 -0.62 11.80
C HIS A 97 2.86 -0.19 11.01
N VAL A 98 1.68 -0.20 11.64
CA VAL A 98 0.40 0.08 10.97
C VAL A 98 0.31 1.51 10.42
N ASP A 99 0.99 2.46 11.04
CA ASP A 99 1.09 3.84 10.55
C ASP A 99 2.05 4.02 9.37
N HIS A 100 2.69 2.93 8.93
CA HIS A 100 3.51 2.83 7.71
C HIS A 100 2.94 1.82 6.69
N CYS A 101 2.22 0.78 7.11
CA CYS A 101 1.78 -0.27 6.19
C CYS A 101 0.26 -0.46 6.08
N ALA A 102 -0.57 0.02 7.01
CA ALA A 102 -1.95 -0.46 7.14
C ALA A 102 -2.88 -0.20 5.95
N TYR A 103 -2.52 0.70 5.02
CA TYR A 103 -3.29 0.92 3.80
C TYR A 103 -2.71 0.23 2.56
N ILE A 104 -1.57 -0.47 2.66
CA ILE A 104 -1.06 -1.36 1.60
C ILE A 104 -2.15 -2.31 1.07
N PRO A 105 -3.03 -2.92 1.90
CA PRO A 105 -4.12 -3.76 1.42
C PRO A 105 -5.08 -3.12 0.41
N TYR A 106 -5.12 -1.79 0.30
CA TYR A 106 -5.92 -1.03 -0.67
C TYR A 106 -5.20 -0.79 -2.00
N LEU A 107 -3.88 -0.95 -2.06
CA LEU A 107 -3.09 -0.81 -3.28
C LEU A 107 -3.35 -1.98 -4.23
N ARG A 108 -3.28 -1.75 -5.53
CA ARG A 108 -3.33 -2.83 -6.54
C ARG A 108 -2.18 -3.83 -6.37
N GLU A 109 -2.41 -5.06 -6.81
CA GLU A 109 -1.53 -6.21 -6.61
C GLU A 109 -0.20 -6.17 -7.38
N ASP A 110 -0.18 -5.43 -8.49
CA ASP A 110 0.91 -5.38 -9.46
C ASP A 110 1.90 -4.25 -9.19
N ILE A 111 1.60 -3.31 -8.27
CA ILE A 111 2.60 -2.37 -7.76
C ILE A 111 3.60 -3.15 -6.88
N PRO A 112 4.90 -3.13 -7.20
CA PRO A 112 5.95 -3.71 -6.36
C PRO A 112 6.02 -3.03 -5.00
N ILE A 113 6.09 -3.83 -3.94
CA ILE A 113 6.35 -3.36 -2.57
C ILE A 113 7.73 -3.85 -2.19
N TYR A 114 8.65 -2.93 -1.99
CA TYR A 114 10.00 -3.18 -1.52
C TYR A 114 10.04 -3.09 0.00
N CYS A 115 10.49 -4.14 0.67
CA CYS A 115 10.59 -4.16 2.13
C CYS A 115 11.73 -5.05 2.61
N SER A 116 12.09 -4.95 3.88
CA SER A 116 13.02 -5.90 4.50
C SER A 116 12.36 -7.28 4.66
N GLU A 117 13.18 -8.32 4.85
CA GLU A 117 12.67 -9.67 5.11
C GLU A 117 11.84 -9.73 6.40
N GLU A 118 12.27 -9.03 7.45
CA GLU A 118 11.57 -9.00 8.74
C GLU A 118 10.22 -8.28 8.62
N SER A 119 10.17 -7.16 7.90
CA SER A 119 8.91 -6.45 7.62
C SER A 119 7.94 -7.33 6.84
N LYS A 120 8.44 -8.09 5.85
CA LYS A 120 7.64 -9.08 5.14
C LYS A 120 7.11 -10.17 6.08
N LEU A 121 7.92 -10.69 6.98
CA LEU A 121 7.50 -11.73 7.93
C LEU A 121 6.46 -11.23 8.94
N ILE A 122 6.57 -9.97 9.39
CA ILE A 122 5.55 -9.32 10.22
C ILE A 122 4.24 -9.18 9.44
N MET A 123 4.31 -8.68 8.20
CA MET A 123 3.14 -8.60 7.30
C MET A 123 2.51 -9.97 7.03
N GLN A 124 3.33 -11.02 6.87
CA GLN A 124 2.87 -12.39 6.74
C GLN A 124 2.11 -12.86 7.98
N ASN A 125 2.60 -12.52 9.18
CA ASN A 125 1.96 -12.88 10.43
C ASN A 125 0.57 -12.23 10.56
N PHE A 126 0.41 -10.96 10.14
CA PHE A 126 -0.90 -10.31 10.05
C PHE A 126 -1.84 -11.05 9.09
N ASP A 127 -1.35 -11.43 7.90
CA ASP A 127 -2.15 -12.18 6.91
C ASP A 127 -2.57 -13.59 7.40
N GLU A 128 -1.73 -14.25 8.20
CA GLU A 128 -1.96 -15.63 8.67
C GLU A 128 -2.81 -15.71 9.94
N THR A 129 -2.68 -14.73 10.83
CA THR A 129 -3.37 -14.72 12.13
C THR A 129 -4.59 -13.81 12.15
N GLY A 130 -4.67 -12.87 11.21
CA GLY A 130 -5.72 -11.86 11.11
C GLY A 130 -6.59 -12.01 9.86
N SER A 131 -7.08 -10.87 9.37
CA SER A 131 -7.88 -10.76 8.14
C SER A 131 -7.28 -9.82 7.11
N ASP A 132 -6.04 -9.41 7.36
CA ASP A 132 -5.24 -8.50 6.54
C ASP A 132 -4.83 -9.14 5.22
N GLN A 133 -4.35 -8.29 4.30
CA GLN A 133 -4.08 -8.65 2.91
C GLN A 133 -2.81 -7.95 2.39
N TYR A 134 -1.73 -8.03 3.17
CA TYR A 134 -0.43 -7.41 2.89
C TYR A 134 0.39 -8.15 1.83
N LEU A 135 0.41 -9.49 1.86
CA LEU A 135 1.16 -10.31 0.90
C LEU A 135 0.27 -10.92 -0.17
N THR A 136 -1.01 -11.12 0.16
CA THR A 136 -2.01 -11.65 -0.79
C THR A 136 -3.28 -10.84 -0.70
N LEU A 137 -4.00 -10.70 -1.82
CA LEU A 137 -5.33 -10.12 -1.82
C LEU A 137 -6.38 -11.10 -2.31
N LYS A 138 -7.61 -10.92 -1.83
CA LYS A 138 -8.80 -11.64 -2.30
C LYS A 138 -9.75 -10.61 -2.91
N GLU A 139 -10.09 -10.75 -4.19
CA GLU A 139 -11.07 -9.88 -4.85
C GLU A 139 -12.41 -9.93 -4.10
N ARG A 140 -12.92 -8.79 -3.62
CA ARG A 140 -14.11 -8.75 -2.74
C ARG A 140 -15.45 -8.82 -3.48
N PHE A 141 -15.43 -8.45 -4.76
CA PHE A 141 -16.64 -8.27 -5.58
C PHE A 141 -16.69 -9.23 -6.76
N ARG A 142 -15.87 -10.30 -6.75
CA ARG A 142 -15.89 -11.30 -7.81
C ARG A 142 -17.15 -12.16 -7.72
N ILE A 143 -17.87 -12.21 -8.84
CA ILE A 143 -19.10 -12.95 -9.02
C ILE A 143 -18.86 -13.99 -10.12
N HIS A 144 -19.37 -15.20 -9.93
CA HIS A 144 -19.37 -16.22 -10.98
C HIS A 144 -20.75 -16.86 -11.11
N GLU A 145 -21.05 -17.39 -12.29
CA GLU A 145 -22.27 -18.15 -12.53
C GLU A 145 -22.06 -19.59 -12.05
N GLY A 146 -22.98 -20.08 -11.23
CA GLY A 146 -23.02 -21.46 -10.75
C GLY A 146 -23.53 -22.41 -11.83
N LYS A 147 -23.37 -23.72 -11.61
CA LYS A 147 -23.79 -24.76 -12.57
C LYS A 147 -25.28 -24.74 -12.91
N LYS A 148 -26.10 -24.03 -12.13
CA LYS A 148 -27.55 -23.88 -12.30
C LYS A 148 -27.98 -22.47 -12.75
N GLY A 149 -27.04 -21.61 -13.19
CA GLY A 149 -27.33 -20.22 -13.55
C GLY A 149 -27.51 -19.29 -12.35
N GLU A 150 -27.19 -19.76 -11.14
CA GLU A 150 -27.26 -18.96 -9.93
C GLU A 150 -26.02 -18.08 -9.78
N ILE A 151 -26.22 -16.81 -9.44
CA ILE A 151 -25.12 -15.87 -9.22
C ILE A 151 -24.51 -16.14 -7.85
N MET A 152 -23.24 -16.57 -7.83
CA MET A 152 -22.52 -16.88 -6.61
C MET A 152 -21.35 -15.90 -6.40
N ARG A 153 -21.11 -15.53 -5.14
CA ARG A 153 -19.88 -14.84 -4.74
C ARG A 153 -18.78 -15.88 -4.59
N THR A 154 -17.64 -15.65 -5.21
CA THR A 154 -16.52 -16.57 -5.12
C THR A 154 -15.92 -16.49 -3.71
N THR A 155 -15.93 -17.59 -2.97
CA THR A 155 -15.35 -17.69 -1.61
C THR A 155 -14.24 -18.73 -1.56
N GLY A 156 -13.26 -18.51 -0.68
CA GLY A 156 -12.20 -19.49 -0.38
C GLY A 156 -10.78 -19.05 -0.74
N ASP A 157 -9.79 -19.79 -0.22
CA ASP A 157 -8.36 -19.48 -0.34
C ASP A 157 -7.77 -19.72 -1.73
N LYS A 158 -8.47 -20.44 -2.61
CA LYS A 158 -8.04 -20.71 -3.99
C LYS A 158 -8.00 -19.46 -4.89
N LEU A 159 -8.39 -18.30 -4.35
CA LEU A 159 -8.50 -17.02 -5.05
C LEU A 159 -7.52 -15.97 -4.52
N LYS A 160 -6.59 -16.36 -3.65
CA LYS A 160 -5.53 -15.46 -3.17
C LYS A 160 -4.66 -15.08 -4.37
N ILE A 161 -4.67 -13.81 -4.73
CA ILE A 161 -3.78 -13.20 -5.72
C ILE A 161 -2.55 -12.73 -4.97
N PRO A 162 -1.34 -13.22 -5.28
CA PRO A 162 -0.13 -12.75 -4.63
C PRO A 162 0.15 -11.30 -5.04
N ARG A 163 0.60 -10.49 -4.09
CA ARG A 163 1.17 -9.16 -4.36
C ARG A 163 2.63 -9.31 -4.77
N ARG A 164 3.12 -8.36 -5.56
CA ARG A 164 4.53 -8.29 -5.91
C ARG A 164 5.35 -7.73 -4.75
N ILE A 165 5.98 -8.62 -3.98
CA ILE A 165 6.85 -8.25 -2.85
C ILE A 165 8.30 -8.46 -3.26
N GLU A 166 9.11 -7.40 -3.19
CA GLU A 166 10.54 -7.41 -3.52
C GLU A 166 11.33 -7.22 -2.21
N ILE A 167 12.14 -8.19 -1.84
CA ILE A 167 12.97 -8.09 -0.62
C ILE A 167 14.30 -7.44 -1.01
N PHE A 168 14.64 -6.33 -0.37
CA PHE A 168 15.97 -5.75 -0.49
C PHE A 168 16.94 -6.34 0.56
N GLU A 169 18.23 -6.23 0.28
CA GLU A 169 19.31 -6.63 1.18
C GLU A 169 19.86 -5.37 1.86
N SER A 170 19.98 -5.37 3.19
CA SER A 170 20.46 -4.22 3.96
C SER A 170 21.85 -3.77 3.52
N GLY A 171 22.03 -2.46 3.31
CA GLY A 171 23.29 -1.85 2.87
C GLY A 171 23.63 -2.12 1.41
N LYS A 172 22.77 -2.80 0.64
CA LYS A 172 23.00 -3.07 -0.77
C LYS A 172 22.11 -2.18 -1.62
N GLU A 173 22.75 -1.31 -2.40
CA GLU A 173 22.07 -0.46 -3.35
C GLU A 173 21.30 -1.26 -4.41
N PHE A 174 20.14 -0.74 -4.79
CA PHE A 174 19.35 -1.19 -5.92
C PHE A 174 18.72 0.01 -6.64
N ASN A 175 18.10 -0.23 -7.79
CA ASN A 175 17.41 0.83 -8.53
C ASN A 175 15.93 0.49 -8.68
N ILE A 176 15.10 1.52 -8.57
CA ILE A 176 13.72 1.52 -9.05
C ILE A 176 13.73 2.45 -10.25
N ASP A 177 13.79 1.87 -11.44
CA ASP A 177 13.98 2.59 -12.70
C ASP A 177 15.09 3.66 -12.60
N SER A 178 14.75 4.95 -12.55
CA SER A 178 15.72 6.05 -12.53
C SER A 178 16.14 6.53 -11.14
N ILE A 179 15.58 5.97 -10.07
CA ILE A 179 15.90 6.30 -8.68
C ILE A 179 16.79 5.19 -8.09
N GLY A 180 18.00 5.56 -7.66
CA GLY A 180 18.86 4.69 -6.86
C GLY A 180 18.43 4.70 -5.40
N VAL A 181 18.45 3.53 -4.76
CA VAL A 181 17.98 3.34 -3.38
C VAL A 181 19.06 2.61 -2.58
N GLU A 182 19.52 3.23 -1.49
CA GLU A 182 20.40 2.61 -0.49
C GLU A 182 19.62 2.38 0.81
N PRO A 183 19.25 1.12 1.14
CA PRO A 183 18.55 0.79 2.38
C PRO A 183 19.55 0.67 3.54
N LEU A 184 19.39 1.51 4.57
CA LEU A 184 20.23 1.49 5.78
C LEU A 184 19.42 1.03 6.99
N PRO A 185 19.86 -0.03 7.70
CA PRO A 185 19.16 -0.50 8.89
C PRO A 185 19.27 0.55 10.01
N VAL A 186 18.16 0.79 10.70
CA VAL A 186 18.07 1.71 11.84
C VAL A 186 17.38 1.04 13.03
N ASP A 187 17.75 1.48 14.23
CA ASP A 187 17.11 0.99 15.46
C ASP A 187 15.72 1.60 15.66
N HIS A 188 14.76 0.78 16.07
CA HIS A 188 13.38 1.18 16.36
C HIS A 188 12.66 0.10 17.21
N SER A 189 11.38 0.30 17.52
CA SER A 189 10.62 -0.61 18.40
C SER A 189 10.20 -1.94 17.77
N ILE A 190 10.45 -2.16 16.47
CA ILE A 190 10.22 -3.44 15.78
C ILE A 190 11.44 -3.81 14.92
N PRO A 191 11.67 -5.09 14.60
CA PRO A 191 12.76 -5.48 13.71
C PRO A 191 12.48 -5.09 12.26
N GLY A 192 13.57 -4.97 11.47
CA GLY A 192 13.48 -4.74 10.02
C GLY A 192 13.34 -3.28 9.58
N VAL A 193 13.55 -2.31 10.49
CA VAL A 193 13.40 -0.89 10.13
C VAL A 193 14.58 -0.41 9.32
N HIS A 194 14.27 0.25 8.20
CA HIS A 194 15.26 0.85 7.33
C HIS A 194 14.92 2.32 7.06
N ALA A 195 15.96 3.15 7.09
CA ALA A 195 15.97 4.42 6.39
C ALA A 195 16.43 4.20 4.95
N PHE A 196 16.03 5.08 4.04
CA PHE A 196 16.45 5.02 2.64
C PHE A 196 17.18 6.30 2.27
N ILE A 197 18.33 6.16 1.62
CA ILE A 197 18.97 7.24 0.89
C ILE A 197 18.55 7.08 -0.57
N LEU A 198 17.95 8.13 -1.14
CA LEU A 198 17.42 8.14 -2.50
C LEU A 198 18.30 8.99 -3.41
N HIS A 199 18.93 8.36 -4.39
CA HIS A 199 19.71 9.03 -5.43
C HIS A 199 18.80 9.38 -6.62
N THR A 200 18.45 10.65 -6.73
CA THR A 200 17.53 11.18 -7.76
C THR A 200 18.27 11.98 -8.83
N ALA A 201 17.54 12.43 -9.86
CA ALA A 201 18.11 13.23 -10.94
C ALA A 201 18.72 14.56 -10.49
N ASP A 202 18.16 15.16 -9.45
CA ASP A 202 18.57 16.49 -8.97
C ASP A 202 19.48 16.43 -7.72
N GLY A 203 19.67 15.25 -7.13
CA GLY A 203 20.51 15.05 -5.96
C GLY A 203 20.09 13.86 -5.08
N THR A 204 20.75 13.75 -3.94
CA THR A 204 20.46 12.72 -2.93
C THR A 204 19.53 13.26 -1.86
N ILE A 205 18.49 12.50 -1.50
CA ILE A 205 17.52 12.79 -0.44
C ILE A 205 17.62 11.72 0.64
#